data_AF-A0A3S3N134-F1
#
_entry.id   AF-A0A3S3N134-F1
#
_cell.length_a   1.000
_cell.length_b   1.000
_cell.length_c   1.000
_cell.angle_alpha   90.00
_cell.angle_beta   90.00
_cell.angle_gamma   90.00
#
_symmetry.space_group_name_H-M   'P 1'
#
loop_
_entity.id
_entity.type
_entity.pdbx_description
1 polymer ?
#
loop_
_entity_poly.entity_id
_entity_poly.type
_entity_poly.pdbx_seq_one_letter_code
_entity_poly.pdbx_strand_id
1 'polypeptide(L)'
;MKPVVGMVVSNKMQKSVVVAVDRLFHHKVYNRYVKRTSKFMAHDESDQCNIGDRVRLDPSRPLSKRKHWVVAEILKKARIYVPPSVDTSGRSSKSDVTAHSILLRFCTNIPVRFMLNLITWH
;
A
#
# COMPACT_ATOMS: atom_id res chain seq x y z
N MET A 1 -7.47 4.16 34.15
CA MET A 1 -8.02 4.80 32.94
C MET A 1 -8.56 3.72 32.02
N LYS A 2 -9.56 4.02 31.17
CA LYS A 2 -10.09 3.06 30.20
C LYS A 2 -9.30 3.13 28.89
N PRO A 3 -9.16 2.02 28.16
CA PRO A 3 -8.55 2.04 26.83
C PRO A 3 -9.37 2.90 25.88
N VAL A 4 -8.71 3.54 24.93
CA VAL A 4 -9.35 4.43 23.95
C VAL A 4 -8.96 4.04 22.53
N VAL A 5 -9.84 4.31 21.57
CA VAL A 5 -9.59 4.02 20.16
C VAL A 5 -9.52 5.33 19.41
N GLY A 6 -8.54 5.45 18.51
CA GLY A 6 -8.35 6.64 17.70
C GLY A 6 -7.71 6.35 16.36
N MET A 7 -7.44 7.42 15.62
CA MET A 7 -6.79 7.37 14.31
C MET A 7 -5.42 8.03 14.37
N VAL A 8 -4.42 7.42 13.75
CA VAL A 8 -3.07 7.97 13.68
C VAL A 8 -3.06 9.19 12.75
N VAL A 9 -2.64 10.34 13.29
CA VAL A 9 -2.57 11.62 12.55
C VAL A 9 -1.14 11.92 12.10
N SER A 10 -0.14 11.52 12.88
CA SER A 10 1.27 11.77 12.57
C SER A 10 2.17 10.68 13.14
N ASN A 11 3.13 10.24 12.32
CA ASN A 11 4.18 9.29 12.66
C ASN A 11 5.60 9.89 12.46
N LYS A 12 5.73 11.22 12.52
CA LYS A 12 7.00 11.91 12.26
C LYS A 12 8.06 11.77 13.37
N MET A 13 7.69 11.23 14.53
CA MET A 13 8.56 11.11 15.70
C MET A 13 9.06 9.68 15.85
N GLN A 14 10.27 9.51 16.39
CA GLN A 14 10.85 8.19 16.65
C GLN A 14 10.10 7.46 17.78
N LYS A 15 9.78 6.18 17.58
CA LYS A 15 9.10 5.31 18.55
C LYS A 15 7.79 5.89 19.11
N SER A 16 7.18 6.84 18.40
CA SER A 16 6.14 7.71 18.94
C SER A 16 5.17 8.16 17.86
N VAL A 17 3.88 7.95 18.11
CA VAL A 17 2.82 8.37 17.19
C VAL A 17 1.82 9.31 17.85
N VAL A 18 1.26 10.23 17.07
CA VAL A 18 0.18 11.12 17.52
C VAL A 18 -1.14 10.56 17.02
N VAL A 19 -2.04 10.27 17.95
CA VAL A 19 -3.34 9.66 17.68
C VAL A 19 -4.44 10.65 18.07
N ALA A 20 -5.39 10.88 17.17
CA ALA A 20 -6.60 11.63 17.45
C ALA A 20 -7.70 10.69 17.93
N VAL A 21 -8.27 11.01 19.10
CA VAL A 21 -9.38 10.28 19.70
C VAL A 21 -10.58 11.23 19.75
N ASP A 22 -11.68 10.81 19.15
CA ASP A 22 -12.93 11.52 19.17
C ASP A 22 -13.80 11.06 20.33
N ARG A 23 -14.36 12.01 21.07
CA ARG A 23 -15.39 11.76 22.08
C ARG A 23 -16.62 12.60 21.80
N LEU A 24 -17.80 12.05 22.08
CA LEU A 24 -19.04 12.80 22.07
C LEU A 24 -19.21 13.51 23.41
N PHE A 25 -19.48 14.80 23.36
CA PHE A 25 -19.77 15.62 24.53
C PHE A 25 -21.17 16.21 24.39
N HIS A 26 -21.95 16.16 25.47
CA HIS A 26 -23.30 16.73 25.50
C HIS A 26 -23.26 18.23 25.77
N HIS A 27 -23.66 19.05 24.80
CA HIS A 27 -23.77 20.49 24.98
C HIS A 27 -25.09 20.83 25.68
N LYS A 28 -25.03 21.07 27.00
CA LYS A 28 -26.21 21.21 27.88
C LYS A 28 -27.25 22.22 27.38
N VAL A 29 -26.81 23.40 26.89
CA VAL A 29 -27.74 24.47 26.48
C VAL A 29 -28.48 24.14 25.18
N TYR A 30 -27.84 23.40 24.27
CA TYR A 30 -28.40 23.10 22.94
C TYR A 30 -28.90 21.66 22.81
N ASN A 31 -28.84 20.89 23.91
CA ASN A 31 -29.25 19.49 24.00
C ASN A 31 -28.78 18.62 22.82
N ARG A 32 -27.54 18.84 22.36
CA ARG A 32 -26.95 18.18 21.19
C ARG A 32 -25.60 17.56 21.55
N TYR A 33 -25.33 16.37 21.02
CA TYR A 33 -24.02 15.75 21.09
C TYR A 33 -23.07 16.36 20.06
N VAL A 34 -21.94 16.87 20.53
CA VAL A 34 -20.90 17.47 19.69
C VAL A 34 -19.63 16.63 19.79
N LYS A 35 -18.99 16.35 18.66
CA LYS A 35 -17.70 15.67 18.60
C LYS A 35 -16.59 16.60 19.08
N ARG A 36 -15.76 16.12 20.02
CA ARG A 36 -14.53 16.78 20.45
C ARG A 36 -13.37 15.84 20.24
N THR A 37 -12.36 16.31 19.53
CA THR A 37 -11.15 15.54 19.24
C THR A 37 -10.06 15.92 20.23
N SER A 38 -9.39 14.93 20.81
CA SER A 38 -8.19 15.11 21.64
C SER A 38 -7.04 14.32 21.04
N LYS A 39 -5.84 14.90 21.02
CA LYS A 39 -4.65 14.26 20.48
C LYS A 39 -3.81 13.68 21.61
N PHE A 40 -3.45 12.41 21.50
CA PHE A 40 -2.62 11.70 22.46
C PHE A 40 -1.31 11.26 21.81
N MET A 41 -0.23 11.27 22.59
CA MET A 41 1.07 10.74 22.18
C MET A 41 1.19 9.31 22.70
N ALA A 42 1.32 8.36 21.79
CA ALA A 42 1.43 6.95 22.10
C ALA A 42 2.83 6.41 21.78
N HIS A 43 3.28 5.44 22.57
CA HIS A 43 4.50 4.67 22.34
C HIS A 43 4.25 3.51 21.40
N ASP A 44 5.13 3.35 20.42
CA ASP A 44 5.23 2.19 19.55
C ASP A 44 6.73 1.88 19.41
N GLU A 45 7.18 0.71 19.82
CA GLU A 45 8.61 0.36 19.76
C GLU A 45 9.06 -0.02 18.36
N SER A 46 8.13 -0.55 17.55
CA SER A 46 8.43 -1.13 16.24
C SER A 46 8.07 -0.18 15.08
N ASP A 47 7.58 1.03 15.38
CA ASP A 47 7.15 2.05 14.41
C ASP A 47 6.27 1.47 13.29
N GLN A 48 5.40 0.52 13.63
CA GLN A 48 4.56 -0.22 12.66
C GLN A 48 3.33 0.56 12.19
N CYS A 49 3.01 1.67 12.87
CA CYS A 49 1.81 2.45 12.64
C CYS A 49 1.96 3.43 11.47
N ASN A 50 1.04 3.36 10.50
CA ASN A 50 0.94 4.29 9.39
C ASN A 50 -0.10 5.39 9.66
N ILE A 51 0.03 6.51 8.95
CA ILE A 51 -0.95 7.60 9.02
C ILE A 51 -2.30 7.09 8.51
N GLY A 52 -3.37 7.35 9.26
CA GLY A 52 -4.72 6.89 8.96
C GLY A 52 -5.08 5.51 9.55
N ASP A 53 -4.15 4.81 10.21
CA ASP A 53 -4.45 3.57 10.91
C ASP A 53 -5.41 3.82 12.08
N ARG A 54 -6.37 2.91 12.31
CA ARG A 54 -7.18 2.88 13.53
C ARG A 54 -6.48 2.02 14.56
N VAL A 55 -6.20 2.59 15.73
CA VAL A 55 -5.41 1.96 16.79
C VAL A 55 -6.11 2.02 18.13
N ARG A 56 -5.90 0.99 18.95
CA ARG A 56 -6.30 0.94 20.35
C ARG A 56 -5.12 1.38 21.22
N LEU A 57 -5.39 2.30 22.13
CA LEU A 57 -4.43 2.85 23.08
C LEU A 57 -4.77 2.40 24.49
N ASP A 58 -3.75 1.90 25.17
CA ASP A 58 -3.83 1.54 26.58
C ASP A 58 -3.00 2.54 27.42
N PRO A 59 -3.45 2.87 28.64
CA PRO A 59 -2.72 3.77 29.52
C PRO A 59 -1.44 3.10 30.03
N SER A 60 -0.36 3.86 30.16
CA SER A 60 0.93 3.37 30.66
C SER A 60 1.46 4.26 31.78
N ARG A 61 2.57 3.83 32.39
CA ARG A 61 3.41 4.77 33.15
C ARG A 61 3.85 5.92 32.23
N PRO A 62 4.12 7.11 32.79
CA PRO A 62 4.75 8.19 32.04
C PRO A 62 6.04 7.75 31.37
N LEU A 63 6.13 7.95 30.05
CA LEU A 63 7.34 7.75 29.26
C LEU A 63 8.00 9.10 28.91
N SER A 64 7.20 10.18 28.93
CA SER A 64 7.68 11.57 28.79
C SER A 64 6.66 12.53 29.41
N LYS A 65 6.87 13.85 29.27
CA LYS A 65 5.91 14.88 29.72
C LYS A 65 4.48 14.68 29.20
N ARG A 66 4.31 14.19 27.96
CA ARG A 66 3.00 14.04 27.30
C ARG A 66 2.67 12.60 26.86
N LYS A 67 3.67 11.71 26.84
CA LYS A 67 3.53 10.35 26.33
C LYS A 67 3.23 9.41 27.49
N HIS A 68 1.95 9.16 27.69
CA HIS A 68 1.38 8.33 28.77
C HIS A 68 0.49 7.20 28.23
N TRP A 69 0.60 6.93 26.93
CA TRP A 69 -0.19 5.94 26.20
C TRP A 69 0.74 5.02 25.42
N VAL A 70 0.32 3.78 25.24
CA VAL A 70 1.01 2.76 24.42
C VAL A 70 0.03 2.25 23.37
N VAL A 71 0.51 2.01 22.16
CA VAL A 71 -0.27 1.33 21.12
C VAL A 71 -0.37 -0.14 21.49
N ALA A 72 -1.58 -0.60 21.79
CA ALA A 72 -1.83 -2.00 22.17
C ALA A 72 -2.12 -2.87 20.95
N GLU A 73 -2.93 -2.36 20.02
CA GLU A 73 -3.38 -3.11 18.85
C GLU A 73 -3.71 -2.16 17.68
N ILE A 74 -3.41 -2.61 16.45
CA ILE A 74 -3.81 -1.93 15.22
C ILE A 74 -5.09 -2.60 14.70
N LEU A 75 -6.24 -1.96 14.94
CA LEU A 75 -7.56 -2.49 14.59
C LEU A 75 -7.84 -2.46 13.08
N LYS A 76 -7.33 -1.45 12.37
CA LYS A 76 -7.51 -1.33 10.92
C LYS A 76 -6.34 -0.57 10.31
N LYS A 77 -5.70 -1.18 9.32
CA LYS A 77 -4.66 -0.54 8.49
C LYS A 77 -5.27 0.40 7.46
N ALA A 78 -4.62 1.53 7.25
CA ALA A 78 -4.94 2.46 6.18
C ALA A 78 -4.61 1.84 4.82
N ARG A 79 -5.42 2.19 3.81
CA ARG A 79 -5.08 1.87 2.42
C ARG A 79 -4.06 2.89 1.93
N ILE A 80 -2.83 2.45 1.77
CA ILE A 80 -1.81 3.22 1.05
C ILE A 80 -2.02 2.92 -0.43
N TYR A 81 -2.17 3.98 -1.25
CA TYR A 81 -2.20 3.82 -2.69
C TYR A 81 -0.80 3.46 -3.16
N VAL A 82 -0.61 2.20 -3.55
CA VAL A 82 0.58 1.75 -4.26
C VAL A 82 0.19 1.79 -5.74
N PRO A 83 0.81 2.68 -6.56
CA PRO A 83 0.58 2.63 -7.98
C PRO A 83 1.00 1.24 -8.49
N PRO A 84 0.25 0.63 -9.41
CA PRO A 84 0.70 -0.60 -10.05
C PRO A 84 2.07 -0.34 -10.66
N SER A 85 3.07 -1.11 -10.24
CA SER A 85 4.41 -1.05 -10.81
C SER A 85 4.30 -1.38 -12.30
N VAL A 86 4.86 -0.53 -13.15
CA VAL A 86 4.99 -0.87 -14.57
C VAL A 86 6.10 -1.92 -14.64
N ASP A 87 5.70 -3.17 -14.81
CA ASP A 87 6.59 -4.32 -14.91
C ASP A 87 7.54 -4.15 -16.10
N THR A 88 8.71 -3.54 -15.86
CA THR A 88 9.78 -3.41 -16.87
C THR A 88 10.60 -4.70 -16.90
N SER A 89 9.94 -5.86 -16.87
CA SER A 89 10.52 -7.20 -16.90
C SER A 89 10.28 -7.88 -18.25
N GLY A 90 10.44 -7.10 -19.33
CA GLY A 90 10.22 -7.54 -20.72
C GLY A 90 11.23 -6.99 -21.73
N ARG A 91 12.41 -6.54 -21.29
CA ARG A 91 13.51 -6.20 -22.20
C ARG A 91 14.78 -6.96 -21.84
N SER A 92 14.76 -8.25 -22.14
CA SER A 92 15.99 -9.00 -22.37
C SER A 92 16.68 -8.38 -23.60
N SER A 93 17.79 -7.71 -23.33
CA SER A 93 18.83 -7.42 -24.30
C SER A 93 19.19 -8.68 -25.07
N LYS A 94 18.83 -8.76 -26.36
CA LYS A 94 19.59 -9.57 -27.31
C LYS A 94 20.81 -8.73 -27.70
N SER A 95 21.87 -8.86 -26.92
CA SER A 95 23.22 -8.52 -27.35
C SER A 95 23.95 -9.84 -27.50
N ASP A 96 23.99 -10.38 -28.72
CA ASP A 96 25.02 -11.33 -29.10
C ASP A 96 25.55 -10.94 -30.47
N VAL A 97 26.85 -10.69 -30.47
CA VAL A 97 27.67 -10.16 -31.55
C VAL A 97 28.63 -11.29 -31.97
N THR A 98 28.53 -11.70 -33.23
CA THR A 98 29.56 -12.27 -34.13
C THR A 98 29.89 -13.78 -34.13
N ALA A 99 30.08 -14.26 -35.39
CA ALA A 99 30.93 -15.36 -35.89
C ALA A 99 30.25 -16.76 -36.03
N HIS A 100 30.32 -17.52 -37.12
CA HIS A 100 31.21 -17.60 -38.29
C HIS A 100 30.42 -18.02 -39.55
N SER A 101 30.86 -17.52 -40.71
CA SER A 101 30.56 -18.00 -42.06
C SER A 101 31.15 -19.38 -42.37
N ILE A 102 30.41 -20.24 -43.09
CA ILE A 102 30.81 -21.28 -44.10
C ILE A 102 29.51 -22.02 -44.52
N LEU A 103 28.91 -21.74 -45.70
CA LEU A 103 28.97 -22.52 -46.97
C LEU A 103 28.63 -24.02 -46.79
N LEU A 104 27.71 -24.72 -47.49
CA LEU A 104 27.12 -24.64 -48.84
C LEU A 104 25.86 -25.55 -48.91
N ARG A 105 24.90 -25.16 -49.78
CA ARG A 105 24.10 -25.97 -50.75
C ARG A 105 23.14 -27.07 -50.31
N PHE A 106 22.18 -27.25 -51.23
CA PHE A 106 21.10 -28.24 -51.38
C PHE A 106 19.78 -27.81 -50.71
N CYS A 107 18.63 -27.74 -51.38
CA CYS A 107 18.26 -28.28 -52.67
C CYS A 107 17.07 -27.48 -53.23
N THR A 108 17.08 -27.37 -54.55
CA THR A 108 16.05 -26.79 -55.42
C THR A 108 14.72 -27.56 -55.36
N ASN A 109 13.63 -26.81 -55.63
CA ASN A 109 12.46 -27.21 -56.43
C ASN A 109 11.20 -27.70 -55.68
N ILE A 110 10.24 -26.77 -55.46
CA ILE A 110 8.80 -27.10 -55.44
C ILE A 110 8.08 -26.05 -56.32
N PRO A 111 7.32 -26.47 -57.35
CA PRO A 111 6.91 -25.62 -58.47
C PRO A 111 5.61 -24.84 -58.26
N VAL A 112 5.53 -23.73 -58.99
CA VAL A 112 4.37 -22.85 -59.22
C VAL A 112 3.32 -23.49 -60.14
N ARG A 113 2.16 -23.89 -59.61
CA ARG A 113 0.82 -23.92 -60.26
C ARG A 113 -0.10 -24.84 -59.48
N PHE A 114 -1.14 -24.30 -58.83
CA PHE A 114 -2.49 -24.86 -58.96
C PHE A 114 -3.51 -23.75 -58.72
N MET A 115 -4.37 -23.58 -59.73
CA MET A 115 -5.33 -22.49 -59.90
C MET A 115 -6.44 -22.49 -58.86
N LEU A 116 -6.95 -21.27 -58.62
CA LEU A 116 -8.30 -20.91 -58.20
C LEU A 116 -9.36 -22.01 -58.37
N ASN A 117 -10.16 -22.25 -57.31
CA ASN A 117 -11.64 -22.26 -57.42
C ASN A 117 -12.41 -22.42 -56.09
N LEU A 118 -13.56 -21.71 -56.02
CA LEU A 118 -14.70 -21.73 -55.07
C LEU A 118 -14.46 -21.11 -53.68
N ILE A 119 -15.06 -19.97 -53.26
CA ILE A 119 -16.43 -19.41 -53.34
C ILE A 119 -17.48 -20.24 -52.57
N THR A 120 -18.13 -19.55 -51.62
CA THR A 120 -19.37 -19.85 -50.86
C THR A 120 -19.31 -20.89 -49.72
N TRP A 121 -19.32 -20.39 -48.48
CA TRP A 121 -19.88 -21.08 -47.31
C TRP A 121 -21.06 -20.27 -46.78
N HIS A 122 -22.11 -21.00 -46.41
CA HIS A 122 -23.45 -20.57 -46.04
C HIS A 122 -23.55 -20.26 -44.54
#